data_AF-A0A946P2V9-F1
#
_entry.id   AF-A0A946P2V9-F1
#
_cell.length_a   1.000
_cell.length_b   1.000
_cell.length_c   1.000
_cell.angle_alpha   90.00
_cell.angle_beta   90.00
_cell.angle_gamma   90.00
#
_symmetry.space_group_name_H-M   'P 1'
#
loop_
_entity.id
_entity.type
_entity.pdbx_description
1 polymer ?
#
loop_
_entity_poly.entity_id
_entity_poly.type
_entity_poly.pdbx_seq_one_letter_code
_entity_poly.pdbx_strand_id
1 'polypeptide(L)'
;AVLYRKQLNSFSLPRYGGACPLWPGYRSLSQPLQPIRAMLDMPMGDRFHTISFAYPTEVAQIGMPALTEAVMLFTPDYIMLPKISHAQTPQLAVGLQCTVCSRTECSSRRASYLLDNE
;
A
#
# COMPACT_ATOMS: atom_id res chain seq x y z
N ALA A 1 -8.50 4.21 -9.74
CA ALA A 1 -8.03 5.53 -9.25
C ALA A 1 -8.08 5.56 -7.72
N VAL A 2 -7.44 6.53 -7.04
CA VAL A 2 -7.59 6.69 -5.57
C VAL A 2 -8.63 7.77 -5.29
N LEU A 3 -9.77 7.36 -4.74
CA LEU A 3 -10.96 8.20 -4.55
C LEU A 3 -10.92 9.00 -3.24
N TYR A 4 -10.32 8.44 -2.20
CA TYR A 4 -10.26 9.05 -0.87
C TYR A 4 -8.90 8.80 -0.20
N ARG A 5 -8.44 9.78 0.58
CA ARG A 5 -7.21 9.69 1.39
C ARG A 5 -7.44 10.43 2.70
N LYS A 6 -7.23 9.75 3.82
CA LYS A 6 -7.10 10.39 5.14
C LYS A 6 -5.62 10.49 5.48
N GLN A 7 -5.10 11.71 5.68
CA GLN A 7 -3.71 11.91 6.08
C GLN A 7 -3.56 11.64 7.58
N LEU A 8 -2.40 11.13 7.98
CA LEU A 8 -1.97 11.11 9.38
C LEU A 8 -1.20 12.40 9.65
N ASN A 9 -1.23 12.89 10.89
CA ASN A 9 -0.47 14.09 11.26
C ASN A 9 1.03 13.92 11.01
N SER A 10 1.55 12.71 11.21
CA SER A 10 2.96 12.35 11.00
C SER A 10 3.28 11.88 9.58
N PHE A 11 2.28 11.69 8.71
CA PHE A 11 2.50 11.06 7.41
C PHE A 11 1.53 11.53 6.34
N SER A 12 2.10 12.16 5.30
CA SER A 12 1.36 12.67 4.16
C SER A 12 1.37 11.70 2.99
N LEU A 13 0.20 11.18 2.64
CA LEU A 13 0.02 10.40 1.41
C LEU A 13 0.20 11.29 0.16
N PRO A 14 0.85 10.79 -0.91
CA PRO A 14 0.98 11.50 -2.17
C PRO A 14 -0.38 11.89 -2.74
N ARG A 15 -0.55 13.19 -3.00
CA ARG A 15 -1.77 13.74 -3.63
C ARG A 15 -1.74 13.51 -5.14
N TYR A 16 -0.56 13.66 -5.73
CA TYR A 16 -0.30 13.57 -7.17
C TYR A 16 0.75 12.48 -7.45
N GLY A 17 0.75 11.97 -8.67
CA GLY A 17 1.62 10.87 -9.07
C GLY A 17 1.14 9.49 -8.59
N GLY A 18 1.80 8.45 -9.08
CA GLY A 18 1.55 7.08 -8.66
C GLY A 18 2.24 6.78 -7.34
N ALA A 19 1.50 6.28 -6.34
CA ALA A 19 2.11 5.75 -5.13
C ALA A 19 2.92 4.48 -5.43
N CYS A 20 3.71 4.00 -4.47
CA CYS A 20 4.44 2.75 -4.60
C CYS A 20 3.47 1.57 -4.89
N PRO A 21 3.67 0.82 -6.00
CA PRO A 21 2.76 -0.25 -6.38
C PRO A 21 2.77 -1.46 -5.45
N LEU A 22 3.79 -1.56 -4.60
CA LEU A 22 3.92 -2.64 -3.63
C LEU A 22 2.99 -2.47 -2.42
N TRP A 23 2.26 -1.36 -2.32
CA TRP A 23 1.27 -1.16 -1.28
C TRP A 23 0.14 -2.20 -1.39
N PRO A 24 -0.23 -2.89 -0.29
CA PRO A 24 -1.21 -3.98 -0.29
C PRO A 24 -2.59 -3.62 -0.85
N GLY A 25 -3.01 -2.34 -0.74
CA GLY A 25 -4.26 -1.87 -1.31
C GLY A 25 -4.35 -2.03 -2.83
N TYR A 26 -3.22 -1.99 -3.55
CA TYR A 26 -3.19 -2.31 -4.98
C TYR A 26 -3.25 -3.81 -5.23
N ARG A 27 -2.59 -4.61 -4.37
CA ARG A 27 -2.61 -6.07 -4.46
C ARG A 27 -4.00 -6.64 -4.19
N SER A 28 -4.78 -6.03 -3.28
CA SER A 28 -6.14 -6.49 -2.99
C SER A 28 -7.08 -6.39 -4.19
N LEU A 29 -6.83 -5.46 -5.13
CA LEU A 29 -7.63 -5.38 -6.37
C LEU A 29 -7.51 -6.64 -7.24
N SER A 30 -6.37 -7.34 -7.18
CA SER A 30 -6.17 -8.63 -7.88
C SER A 30 -6.80 -9.82 -7.16
N GLN A 31 -7.19 -9.66 -5.89
CA GLN A 31 -7.80 -10.70 -5.06
C GLN A 31 -8.99 -10.13 -4.26
N PRO A 32 -10.10 -9.77 -4.93
CA PRO A 32 -11.28 -9.26 -4.25
C PRO A 32 -11.84 -10.27 -3.24
N LEU A 33 -12.48 -9.77 -2.18
CA LEU A 33 -13.04 -10.53 -1.08
C LEU A 33 -12.01 -11.29 -0.22
N GLN A 34 -10.71 -11.02 -0.39
CA GLN A 34 -9.64 -11.58 0.41
C GLN A 34 -8.88 -10.46 1.14
N PRO A 35 -8.99 -10.34 2.47
CA PRO A 35 -8.24 -9.34 3.21
C PRO A 35 -6.75 -9.66 3.21
N ILE A 36 -5.94 -8.64 2.93
CA ILE A 36 -4.47 -8.71 2.94
C ILE A 36 -3.95 -7.93 4.13
N ARG A 37 -3.16 -8.59 4.96
CA ARG A 37 -2.44 -7.97 6.06
C ARG A 37 -0.95 -7.92 5.78
N ALA A 38 -0.32 -6.77 5.98
CA ALA A 38 1.12 -6.61 5.82
C ALA A 38 1.66 -5.51 6.73
N MET A 39 2.93 -5.61 7.09
CA MET A 39 3.71 -4.52 7.64
C MET A 39 4.43 -3.81 6.50
N LEU A 40 4.35 -2.49 6.46
CA LEU A 40 5.10 -1.67 5.51
C LEU A 40 6.34 -1.12 6.20
N ASP A 41 7.50 -1.36 5.62
CA ASP A 41 8.77 -0.79 6.07
C ASP A 41 9.17 0.32 5.09
N MET A 42 9.10 1.56 5.55
CA MET A 42 9.43 2.75 4.75
C MET A 42 10.94 2.98 4.70
N PRO A 43 11.46 3.69 3.67
CA PRO A 43 12.90 3.93 3.54
C PRO A 43 13.50 4.74 4.70
N MET A 44 12.69 5.58 5.35
CA MET A 44 13.12 6.42 6.49
C MET A 44 12.98 5.72 7.85
N GLY A 45 12.62 4.44 7.87
CA GLY A 45 12.48 3.65 9.10
C GLY A 45 11.08 3.60 9.70
N ASP A 46 10.14 4.44 9.22
CA ASP A 46 8.74 4.36 9.64
C ASP A 46 8.14 2.99 9.27
N ARG A 47 7.32 2.46 10.19
CA ARG A 47 6.64 1.17 9.99
C ARG A 47 5.14 1.31 10.19
N PHE A 48 4.37 0.69 9.30
CA PHE A 48 2.91 0.73 9.36
C PHE A 48 2.33 -0.66 9.29
N HIS A 49 1.44 -0.99 10.22
CA HIS A 49 0.59 -2.15 10.08
C HIS A 49 -0.58 -1.81 9.16
N THR A 50 -0.87 -2.68 8.20
CA THR A 50 -1.91 -2.44 7.19
C THR A 50 -2.87 -3.60 7.08
N ILE A 51 -4.13 -3.26 6.81
CA ILE A 51 -5.17 -4.19 6.38
C ILE A 51 -5.79 -3.59 5.12
N SER A 52 -5.74 -4.36 4.03
CA SER A 52 -6.33 -4.00 2.74
C SER A 52 -7.40 -4.99 2.35
N PHE A 53 -8.43 -4.51 1.68
CA PHE A 53 -9.53 -5.32 1.20
C PHE A 53 -10.10 -4.71 -0.08
N ALA A 54 -10.51 -5.54 -1.02
CA ALA A 54 -11.25 -5.08 -2.18
C ALA A 54 -12.59 -5.81 -2.29
N TYR A 55 -13.61 -5.11 -2.76
CA TYR A 55 -14.96 -5.65 -2.96
C TYR A 55 -15.51 -5.20 -4.32
N PRO A 56 -16.35 -6.03 -4.95
CA PRO A 56 -17.08 -5.63 -6.15
C PRO A 56 -18.15 -4.59 -5.80
N THR A 57 -18.21 -3.50 -6.56
CA THR A 57 -19.26 -2.47 -6.44
C THR A 57 -20.44 -2.74 -7.37
N GLU A 58 -20.23 -3.56 -8.39
CA GLU A 58 -21.20 -3.91 -9.41
C GLU A 58 -21.20 -5.43 -9.66
N VAL A 59 -22.25 -5.92 -10.29
CA VAL A 59 -22.36 -7.34 -10.65
C VAL A 59 -21.49 -7.63 -11.88
N ALA A 60 -20.72 -8.72 -11.84
CA ALA A 60 -19.94 -9.17 -12.98
C ALA A 60 -20.86 -9.60 -14.13
N GLN A 61 -20.39 -9.44 -15.36
CA GLN A 61 -21.09 -9.88 -16.57
C GLN A 61 -20.28 -10.98 -17.26
N ILE A 62 -20.92 -11.76 -18.12
CA ILE A 62 -20.21 -12.75 -18.92
C ILE A 62 -19.16 -12.02 -19.77
N GLY A 63 -17.88 -12.41 -19.62
CA GLY A 63 -16.76 -11.80 -20.34
C GLY A 63 -16.25 -10.47 -19.77
N MET A 64 -16.86 -9.92 -18.71
CA MET A 64 -16.42 -8.67 -18.08
C MET A 64 -16.40 -8.80 -16.55
N PRO A 65 -15.23 -8.68 -15.89
CA PRO A 65 -15.16 -8.74 -14.45
C PRO A 65 -15.91 -7.56 -13.81
N ALA A 66 -16.40 -7.76 -12.59
CA ALA A 66 -17.03 -6.70 -11.81
C ALA A 66 -16.08 -5.51 -11.60
N LEU A 67 -16.65 -4.31 -11.57
CA LEU A 67 -15.93 -3.15 -11.05
C LEU A 67 -15.61 -3.39 -9.57
N THR A 68 -14.37 -3.12 -9.16
CA THR A 68 -13.91 -3.29 -7.78
C THR A 68 -13.38 -2.01 -7.19
N GLU A 69 -13.66 -1.83 -5.90
CA GLU A 69 -13.05 -0.80 -5.07
C GLU A 69 -12.18 -1.46 -4.01
N ALA A 70 -11.08 -0.79 -3.67
CA ALA A 70 -10.20 -1.21 -2.59
C ALA A 70 -10.16 -0.15 -1.49
N VAL A 71 -10.17 -0.65 -0.25
CA VAL A 71 -9.95 0.14 0.95
C VAL A 71 -8.69 -0.39 1.65
N MET A 72 -7.90 0.52 2.20
CA MET A 72 -6.78 0.17 3.04
C MET A 72 -6.76 1.06 4.29
N LEU A 73 -6.64 0.41 5.43
CA LEU A 73 -6.34 1.06 6.70
C LEU A 73 -4.87 0.81 7.05
N PHE A 74 -4.22 1.82 7.60
CA PHE A 74 -2.85 1.73 8.06
C PHE A 74 -2.66 2.53 9.34
N THR A 75 -1.81 2.02 10.24
CA THR A 75 -1.50 2.68 11.51
C THR A 75 -0.02 2.45 11.88
N PRO A 76 0.67 3.49 12.38
CA PRO A 76 1.98 3.32 13.02
C PRO A 76 1.83 2.76 14.44
N ASP A 77 0.68 2.96 15.09
CA ASP A 77 0.38 2.40 16.40
C ASP A 77 -0.32 1.05 16.24
N TYR A 78 0.50 0.00 16.13
CA TYR A 78 0.06 -1.38 16.01
C TYR A 78 0.17 -2.16 17.33
N ILE A 79 0.58 -1.49 18.42
CA ILE A 79 0.60 -2.06 19.76
C ILE A 79 -0.83 -2.18 20.30
N MET A 80 -1.70 -1.23 19.93
CA MET A 80 -3.12 -1.25 20.27
C MET A 80 -3.94 -2.33 19.52
N LEU A 81 -3.35 -3.03 18.55
CA LEU A 81 -4.05 -4.09 17.83
C LEU A 81 -4.08 -5.39 18.68
N PRO A 82 -5.14 -6.20 18.59
CA PRO A 82 -5.24 -7.49 19.30
C PRO A 82 -4.00 -8.35 19.04
N LYS A 83 -3.66 -9.28 19.96
CA LYS A 83 -2.46 -10.15 19.94
C LYS A 83 -2.15 -10.73 18.56
N ILE A 84 -1.46 -9.94 17.76
CA ILE A 84 -1.05 -10.23 16.40
C ILE A 84 0.45 -10.37 16.47
N SER A 85 0.98 -11.51 16.06
CA SER A 85 2.42 -11.64 15.86
C SER A 85 2.82 -10.78 14.65
N HIS A 86 3.37 -9.60 14.90
CA HIS A 86 3.91 -8.73 13.85
C HIS A 86 5.00 -9.45 13.06
N ALA A 87 5.78 -10.30 13.73
CA ALA A 87 6.82 -11.14 13.12
C ALA A 87 6.26 -12.14 12.09
N GLN A 88 5.02 -12.61 12.28
CA GLN A 88 4.35 -13.52 11.33
C GLN A 88 3.61 -12.78 10.21
N THR A 89 3.58 -11.45 10.25
CA THR A 89 2.95 -10.65 9.19
C THR A 89 3.97 -10.40 8.09
N PRO A 90 3.60 -10.52 6.80
CA PRO A 90 4.50 -10.20 5.69
C PRO A 90 5.07 -8.79 5.83
N GLN A 91 6.40 -8.68 5.80
CA GLN A 91 7.12 -7.40 5.83
C GLN A 91 7.38 -6.96 4.39
N LEU A 92 6.87 -5.80 4.01
CA LEU A 92 7.00 -5.27 2.66
C LEU A 92 7.91 -4.04 2.68
N ALA A 93 9.05 -4.19 2.05
CA ALA A 93 9.94 -3.09 1.70
C ALA A 93 9.26 -2.19 0.64
N VAL A 94 8.70 -1.07 1.08
CA VAL A 94 7.97 -0.15 0.20
C VAL A 94 8.55 1.26 0.25
N GLY A 95 8.02 2.14 -0.59
CA GLY A 95 8.25 3.58 -0.54
C GLY A 95 6.93 4.34 -0.62
N LEU A 96 7.00 5.67 -0.66
CA LEU A 96 5.84 6.53 -0.93
C LEU A 96 5.54 6.60 -2.43
N GLN A 97 6.54 6.98 -3.20
CA GLN A 97 6.52 7.12 -4.65
C GLN A 97 7.94 6.92 -5.18
N CYS A 98 8.11 6.40 -6.39
CA CYS A 98 9.43 6.03 -6.93
C CYS A 98 10.43 7.20 -6.95
N THR A 99 9.97 8.40 -7.32
CA THR A 99 10.80 9.61 -7.44
C THR A 99 11.38 10.10 -6.12
N VAL A 100 10.81 9.71 -4.98
CA VAL A 100 11.29 10.10 -3.64
C VAL A 100 11.74 8.90 -2.80
N CYS A 101 11.74 7.70 -3.37
CA CYS A 101 12.13 6.48 -2.69
C CYS A 101 13.64 6.25 -2.87
N SER A 102 14.40 6.24 -1.77
CA SER A 102 15.84 6.01 -1.74
C SER A 102 16.27 4.54 -1.83
N ARG A 103 15.32 3.58 -1.96
CA ARG A 103 15.66 2.15 -2.12
C ARG A 103 16.31 1.89 -3.48
N THR A 104 17.57 1.50 -3.51
CA THR A 104 18.31 1.24 -4.76
C THR A 104 17.82 -0.04 -5.46
N GLU A 105 17.74 -1.14 -4.72
CA GLU A 105 17.33 -2.46 -5.20
C GLU A 105 15.80 -2.63 -5.21
N CYS A 106 15.10 -2.05 -6.20
CA CYS A 106 13.63 -2.17 -6.32
C CYS A 106 13.18 -2.58 -7.72
N SER A 107 12.79 -3.86 -7.87
CA SER A 107 12.28 -4.42 -9.14
C SER A 107 10.97 -3.80 -9.63
N SER A 108 10.24 -3.12 -8.76
CA SER A 108 8.97 -2.43 -9.08
C SER A 108 9.14 -0.92 -9.29
N ARG A 109 10.39 -0.44 -9.41
CA ARG A 109 10.70 0.98 -9.67
C ARG A 109 10.19 1.39 -11.04
N ARG A 110 9.45 2.49 -11.11
CA ARG A 110 8.87 3.06 -12.35
C ARG A 110 9.39 4.44 -12.72
N ALA A 111 10.22 5.03 -11.86
CA ALA A 111 10.88 6.31 -12.08
C ALA A 111 12.17 6.38 -11.27
N SER A 112 13.15 7.12 -11.76
CA SER A 112 14.43 7.37 -11.09
C SER A 112 14.21 8.14 -9.79
N TYR A 113 15.08 7.92 -8.80
CA TYR A 113 15.08 8.69 -7.56
C TYR A 113 15.57 10.11 -7.86
N LEU A 114 14.88 11.14 -7.36
CA LEU A 114 15.20 12.53 -7.69
C LEU A 114 16.53 13.00 -7.10
N LEU A 115 16.98 12.37 -6.02
CA LEU A 115 18.25 12.69 -5.37
C LEU A 115 19.30 11.60 -5.64
N ASP A 116 19.11 10.80 -6.70
CA ASP A 116 20.21 9.97 -7.20
C ASP A 116 21.30 10.93 -7.69
N ASN A 117 22.41 10.96 -6.96
CA ASN A 117 23.63 11.61 -7.38
C ASN A 117 24.45 10.57 -8.15
N GLU A 118 24.07 10.31 -9.40
CA GLU A 118 25.01 9.77 -10.38
C GLU A 118 25.96 10.89 -10.83
#